data_AF-A0A661HYP8-F1
#
_entry.id   AF-A0A661HYP8-F1
#
_cell.length_a   1.000
_cell.length_b   1.000
_cell.length_c   1.000
_cell.angle_alpha   90.00
_cell.angle_beta   90.00
_cell.angle_gamma   90.00
#
_symmetry.space_group_name_H-M   'P 1'
#
loop_
_entity.id
_entity.type
_entity.pdbx_description
1 polymer ?
#
loop_
_entity_poly.entity_id
_entity_poly.type
_entity_poly.pdbx_seq_one_letter_code
_entity_poly.pdbx_strand_id
1 'polypeptide(L)'
;MLGESLFLDILVFVVAFLYWYVTGHYLPVILGSIFMLLFLYSDELYFVSLIMGAITLLSIVFFIFYNQPSEEVAVSHVGVTALFMIVIFFKSKSIFNAE
;
A
#
# COMPACT_ATOMS: atom_id res chain seq x y z
N MET A 1 -15.03 4.34 -14.08
CA MET A 1 -14.11 5.03 -13.15
C MET A 1 -14.42 4.74 -11.68
N LEU A 2 -15.65 4.94 -11.17
CA LEU A 2 -15.98 4.65 -9.76
C LEU A 2 -15.68 3.20 -9.31
N GLY A 3 -16.07 2.20 -10.11
CA GLY A 3 -15.87 0.79 -9.78
C GLY A 3 -14.40 0.36 -9.71
N GLU A 4 -13.54 0.94 -10.55
CA GLU A 4 -12.09 0.66 -10.56
C GLU A 4 -11.41 1.26 -9.33
N SER A 5 -11.75 2.51 -8.97
CA SER A 5 -11.22 3.13 -7.76
C SER A 5 -11.59 2.36 -6.51
N LEU A 6 -12.88 2.00 -6.35
CA LEU A 6 -13.36 1.25 -5.20
C LEU A 6 -12.68 -0.13 -5.11
N PHE A 7 -12.49 -0.80 -6.25
CA PHE A 7 -11.76 -2.06 -6.31
C PHE A 7 -10.31 -1.91 -5.82
N LEU A 8 -9.62 -0.84 -6.22
CA LEU A 8 -8.26 -0.55 -5.76
C LEU A 8 -8.22 -0.20 -4.26
N ASP A 9 -9.21 0.50 -3.73
CA ASP A 9 -9.31 0.79 -2.28
C ASP A 9 -9.46 -0.50 -1.47
N ILE A 10 -10.35 -1.40 -1.91
CA ILE A 10 -10.53 -2.72 -1.29
C ILE A 10 -9.24 -3.53 -1.37
N LEU A 11 -8.54 -3.49 -2.51
CA LEU A 11 -7.26 -4.18 -2.67
C LEU A 11 -6.19 -3.61 -1.74
N VAL A 12 -6.06 -2.28 -1.60
CA VAL A 12 -5.12 -1.66 -0.67
C VAL A 12 -5.38 -2.19 0.74
N PHE A 13 -6.64 -2.22 1.16
CA PHE A 13 -7.03 -2.73 2.47
C PHE A 13 -6.69 -4.22 2.65
N VAL A 14 -7.17 -5.08 1.74
CA VAL A 14 -6.94 -6.53 1.82
C VAL A 14 -5.45 -6.87 1.85
N VAL A 15 -4.66 -6.23 0.99
CA VAL A 15 -3.22 -6.51 0.89
C VAL A 15 -2.45 -5.93 2.07
N ALA A 16 -2.86 -4.79 2.61
CA ALA A 16 -2.29 -4.25 3.84
C ALA A 16 -2.49 -5.21 5.02
N PHE A 17 -3.69 -5.76 5.20
CA PHE A 17 -3.94 -6.77 6.25
C PHE A 17 -3.21 -8.08 6.00
N LEU A 18 -3.10 -8.53 4.75
CA LEU A 18 -2.30 -9.70 4.40
C LEU A 18 -0.81 -9.48 4.70
N TYR A 19 -0.28 -8.31 4.38
CA TYR A 19 1.09 -7.90 4.70
C TYR A 19 1.32 -7.94 6.21
N TRP A 20 0.39 -7.41 7.00
CA TRP A 20 0.47 -7.49 8.45
C TRP A 20 0.47 -8.92 8.96
N TYR A 21 -0.45 -9.74 8.46
CA TYR A 21 -0.60 -11.13 8.88
C TYR A 21 0.67 -11.94 8.62
N VAL A 22 1.31 -11.72 7.48
CA VAL A 22 2.54 -12.44 7.09
C VAL A 22 3.78 -11.88 7.79
N THR A 23 3.95 -10.55 7.83
CA THR A 23 5.21 -9.93 8.28
C THR A 23 5.20 -9.48 9.74
N GLY A 24 4.02 -9.32 10.34
CA GLY A 24 3.83 -8.71 11.66
C GLY A 24 4.02 -7.19 11.69
N HIS A 25 4.36 -6.55 10.57
CA HIS A 25 4.64 -5.11 10.54
C HIS A 25 3.36 -4.30 10.32
N TYR A 26 2.94 -3.59 11.35
CA TYR A 26 1.68 -2.82 11.33
C TYR A 26 1.83 -1.42 10.73
N LEU A 27 3.05 -0.85 10.67
CA LEU A 27 3.23 0.53 10.21
C LEU A 27 2.86 0.74 8.73
N PRO A 28 3.30 -0.12 7.77
CA PRO A 28 2.86 0.00 6.37
C PRO A 28 1.35 -0.13 6.19
N VAL A 29 0.68 -0.86 7.08
CA VAL A 29 -0.77 -1.09 7.08
C VAL A 29 -1.51 0.19 7.44
N ILE A 30 -1.06 0.86 8.51
CA ILE A 30 -1.62 2.13 8.97
C ILE A 30 -1.45 3.18 7.87
N LEU A 31 -0.26 3.28 7.29
CA LEU A 31 0.05 4.24 6.23
C LEU A 31 -0.78 3.98 4.97
N GLY A 32 -0.90 2.72 4.54
CA GLY A 32 -1.76 2.33 3.40
C GLY A 32 -3.25 2.63 3.65
N SER A 33 -3.72 2.45 4.88
CA SER A 33 -5.10 2.77 5.27
C SER A 33 -5.36 4.28 5.25
N ILE A 34 -4.41 5.10 5.73
CA ILE A 34 -4.51 6.56 5.66
C ILE A 34 -4.49 7.03 4.19
N PHE A 35 -3.61 6.46 3.37
CA PHE A 35 -3.54 6.73 1.94
C PHE A 35 -4.89 6.46 1.23
N MET A 36 -5.52 5.31 1.52
CA MET A 36 -6.85 4.98 1.01
C MET A 36 -7.91 6.02 1.45
N LEU A 37 -7.93 6.39 2.72
CA LEU A 37 -8.91 7.34 3.26
C LEU A 37 -8.78 8.75 2.68
N LEU A 38 -7.56 9.21 2.43
CA LEU A 38 -7.32 10.53 1.83
C LEU A 38 -7.83 10.60 0.38
N PHE A 39 -7.73 9.49 -0.35
CA PHE A 39 -8.28 9.40 -1.71
C PHE A 39 -9.82 9.45 -1.70
N LEU A 40 -10.48 8.91 -0.67
CA LEU A 40 -11.95 8.93 -0.56
C LEU A 40 -12.51 10.31 -0.19
N TYR A 41 -11.69 11.22 0.34
CA TYR A 41 -12.19 12.43 0.99
C TYR A 41 -12.34 13.63 0.04
N SER A 42 -11.40 13.85 -0.90
CA SER A 42 -11.49 14.96 -1.85
C SER A 42 -10.43 14.85 -2.95
N ASP A 43 -10.83 15.15 -4.20
CA ASP A 43 -9.92 15.29 -5.34
C ASP A 43 -8.88 16.40 -5.11
N GLU A 44 -9.18 17.39 -4.26
CA GLU A 44 -8.23 18.46 -3.90
C GLU A 44 -7.03 17.96 -3.08
N LEU A 45 -7.12 16.76 -2.50
CA LEU A 45 -6.05 16.14 -1.71
C LEU A 45 -5.15 15.21 -2.53
N TYR A 46 -5.20 15.27 -3.87
CA TYR A 46 -4.39 14.41 -4.74
C TYR A 46 -2.89 14.45 -4.40
N PHE A 47 -2.33 15.64 -4.17
CA PHE A 47 -0.91 15.81 -3.86
C PHE A 47 -0.54 15.19 -2.50
N VAL A 48 -1.39 15.39 -1.50
CA VAL A 48 -1.22 14.80 -0.16
C VAL A 48 -1.33 13.28 -0.22
N SER A 49 -2.27 12.77 -1.01
CA SER A 49 -2.44 11.33 -1.26
C SER A 49 -1.19 10.72 -1.91
N LEU A 50 -0.58 11.41 -2.88
CA LEU A 50 0.68 10.98 -3.49
C LEU A 50 1.85 10.94 -2.51
N ILE A 51 1.99 11.96 -1.66
CA ILE A 51 3.01 11.96 -0.59
C ILE A 51 2.80 10.76 0.34
N MET A 52 1.56 10.49 0.73
CA MET A 52 1.24 9.35 1.60
C MET A 52 1.49 8.00 0.93
N GLY A 53 1.22 7.87 -0.37
CA GLY A 53 1.59 6.70 -1.16
C GLY A 53 3.11 6.48 -1.17
N ALA A 54 3.89 7.55 -1.36
CA ALA A 54 5.34 7.49 -1.32
C ALA A 54 5.88 7.10 0.07
N ILE A 55 5.34 7.68 1.15
CA ILE A 55 5.70 7.32 2.53
C ILE A 55 5.37 5.85 2.80
N THR A 56 4.22 5.37 2.34
CA THR A 56 3.83 3.95 2.47
C THR A 56 4.84 3.05 1.76
N LEU A 57 5.19 3.35 0.51
CA LEU A 57 6.20 2.58 -0.23
C LEU A 57 7.57 2.59 0.47
N LEU A 58 8.04 3.75 0.92
CA LEU A 58 9.30 3.87 1.65
C LEU A 58 9.28 3.06 2.95
N SER A 59 8.16 3.03 3.66
CA SER A 59 8.01 2.22 4.87
C SER A 59 8.12 0.73 4.56
N ILE A 60 7.49 0.25 3.48
CA ILE A 60 7.58 -1.15 3.06
C ILE A 60 9.03 -1.50 2.76
N VAL A 61 9.72 -0.68 1.96
CA VAL A 61 11.13 -0.85 1.62
C VAL A 61 12.01 -0.88 2.86
N PHE A 62 11.81 0.04 3.80
CA PHE A 62 12.54 0.06 5.07
C PHE A 62 12.42 -1.28 5.82
N PHE A 63 11.22 -1.84 5.94
CA PHE A 63 11.01 -3.11 6.65
C PHE A 63 11.62 -4.32 5.93
N ILE A 64 11.70 -4.33 4.60
CA ILE A 64 12.43 -5.37 3.86
C ILE A 64 13.90 -5.40 4.29
N PHE A 65 14.55 -4.24 4.33
CA PHE A 65 15.97 -4.14 4.64
C PHE A 65 16.27 -4.31 6.13
N TYR A 66 15.36 -3.84 7.00
CA TYR A 66 15.56 -3.87 8.44
C TYR A 66 15.36 -5.27 9.04
N ASN A 67 14.34 -6.01 8.59
CA ASN A 67 13.87 -7.20 9.30
C ASN A 67 14.26 -8.54 8.67
N GLN A 68 15.31 -8.56 7.83
CA GLN A 68 15.86 -9.71 7.10
C GLN A 68 15.25 -11.06 7.54
N PRO A 69 14.15 -11.50 6.89
CA PRO A 69 13.42 -12.68 7.33
C PRO A 69 14.28 -13.94 7.24
N SER A 70 14.02 -14.93 8.09
CA SER A 70 14.64 -16.24 7.97
C SER A 70 14.32 -16.88 6.62
N GLU A 71 15.21 -17.73 6.10
CA GLU A 71 15.06 -18.34 4.77
C GLU A 71 13.73 -19.08 4.59
N GLU A 72 13.20 -19.67 5.67
CA GLU A 72 11.94 -20.41 5.68
C GLU A 72 10.71 -19.53 5.35
N VAL A 73 10.73 -18.25 5.73
CA VAL A 73 9.61 -17.30 5.51
C VAL A 73 9.94 -16.19 4.52
N ALA A 74 11.18 -16.14 4.01
CA ALA A 74 11.63 -15.09 3.12
C ALA A 74 10.75 -14.97 1.86
N VAL A 75 10.33 -16.08 1.27
CA VAL A 75 9.50 -16.10 0.05
C VAL A 75 8.14 -15.44 0.30
N SER A 76 7.46 -15.77 1.41
CA SER A 76 6.14 -15.20 1.71
C SER A 76 6.24 -13.72 2.07
N HIS A 77 7.26 -13.33 2.84
CA HIS A 77 7.52 -11.93 3.19
C HIS A 77 7.81 -11.08 1.94
N VAL A 78 8.68 -11.55 1.05
CA VAL A 78 8.98 -10.84 -0.21
C VAL A 78 7.77 -10.81 -1.13
N GLY A 79 7.04 -11.92 -1.25
CA GLY A 79 5.86 -12.02 -2.09
C GLY A 79 4.75 -11.05 -1.68
N VAL A 80 4.38 -11.02 -0.40
CA VAL A 80 3.33 -10.11 0.10
C VAL A 80 3.78 -8.65 0.03
N THR A 81 5.07 -8.39 0.25
CA THR A 81 5.65 -7.05 0.11
C THR A 81 5.57 -6.55 -1.32
N ALA A 82 5.99 -7.37 -2.30
CA ALA A 82 5.91 -7.03 -3.71
C ALA A 82 4.46 -6.75 -4.13
N LEU A 83 3.53 -7.59 -3.66
CA LEU A 83 2.11 -7.43 -3.94
C LEU A 83 1.58 -6.11 -3.35
N PHE A 84 1.97 -5.76 -2.12
CA PHE A 84 1.56 -4.50 -1.51
C PHE A 84 2.10 -3.28 -2.25
N MET A 85 3.37 -3.30 -2.66
CA MET A 85 3.94 -2.22 -3.47
C MET A 85 3.23 -2.04 -4.81
N ILE A 86 2.88 -3.14 -5.48
CA ILE A 86 2.14 -3.13 -6.75
C ILE A 86 0.76 -2.49 -6.58
N VAL A 87 0.02 -2.87 -5.53
CA VAL A 87 -1.31 -2.31 -5.26
C VAL A 87 -1.24 -0.82 -4.95
N ILE A 88 -0.28 -0.39 -4.12
CA ILE A 88 -0.06 1.05 -3.86
C ILE A 88 0.28 1.78 -5.16
N PHE A 89 1.16 1.22 -5.99
CA PHE A 89 1.49 1.80 -7.29
C PHE A 89 0.25 1.97 -8.19
N PHE A 90 -0.58 0.94 -8.34
CA PHE A 90 -1.79 1.05 -9.17
C PHE A 90 -2.79 2.07 -8.63
N LYS A 91 -2.95 2.14 -7.30
CA LYS A 91 -3.81 3.15 -6.68
C LYS A 91 -3.25 4.57 -6.84
N SER A 92 -1.93 4.75 -6.72
CA SER A 92 -1.31 6.05 -7.00
C SER A 92 -1.44 6.43 -8.48
N LYS A 93 -1.32 5.46 -9.39
CA LYS A 93 -1.51 5.68 -10.82
C LYS A 93 -2.95 6.10 -11.15
N SER A 94 -3.95 5.54 -10.48
CA SER A 94 -5.36 5.88 -10.75
C SER A 94 -5.68 7.34 -10.43
N ILE A 95 -4.92 8.01 -9.55
CA ILE A 95 -5.06 9.45 -9.29
C ILE A 95 -4.85 10.26 -10.59
N PHE A 96 -3.90 9.86 -11.43
CA PHE A 96 -3.57 10.57 -12.67
C PHE A 96 -4.47 10.21 -13.85
N ASN A 97 -5.21 9.10 -13.75
CA ASN A 97 -6.15 8.63 -14.77
C ASN A 97 -7.59 9.05 -14.47
N ALA A 98 -7.82 9.86 -13.43
CA ALA A 98 -9.14 10.34 -13.04
C ALA A 98 -9.61 11.58 -13.84
N GLU A 99 -8.83 12.02 -14.84
CA GLU A 99 -9.20 13.06 -15.83
C GLU A 99 -10.02 12.51 -17.00
#